data_AF-A0ABD2MSF9-F1
#
_entry.id   AF-A0ABD2MSF9-F1
#
_cell.length_a   1.000
_cell.length_b   1.000
_cell.length_c   1.000
_cell.angle_alpha   90.00
_cell.angle_beta   90.00
_cell.angle_gamma   90.00
#
_symmetry.space_group_name_H-M   'P 1'
#
loop_
_entity.id
_entity.type
_entity.pdbx_description
1 polymer ?
#
loop_
_entity_poly.entity_id
_entity_poly.type
_entity_poly.pdbx_seq_one_letter_code
_entity_poly.pdbx_strand_id
1 'polypeptide(L)'
;MDEIITEARTIVRKLHLGFKNLYPVEITECAFADDSAIFARNENDLQYIMDVWNNSLKTNEGKTKIIVISNNRNNPKVTLNDKIIERVESFKYLGCIVEEKGKQDLEMT
;
A
#
# COMPACT_ATOMS: atom_id res chain seq x y z
N MET A 1 -0.46 -18.43 -3.44
CA MET A 1 -0.50 -17.31 -2.48
C MET A 1 0.52 -17.51 -1.38
N ASP A 2 0.54 -18.64 -0.65
CA ASP A 2 1.49 -18.87 0.45
C ASP A 2 2.99 -18.74 0.10
N GLU A 3 3.43 -19.21 -1.07
CA GLU A 3 4.84 -19.09 -1.51
C GLU A 3 5.24 -17.63 -1.73
N ILE A 4 4.35 -16.86 -2.36
CA ILE A 4 4.51 -15.43 -2.64
C ILE A 4 4.52 -14.61 -1.35
N ILE A 5 3.62 -14.94 -0.41
CA ILE A 5 3.56 -14.32 0.92
C ILE A 5 4.82 -14.68 1.72
N THR A 6 5.41 -15.86 1.53
CA THR A 6 6.64 -16.28 2.20
C THR A 6 7.88 -15.57 1.64
N GLU A 7 7.95 -15.40 0.32
CA GLU A 7 9.02 -14.68 -0.36
C GLU A 7 8.98 -13.18 -0.05
N ALA A 8 7.78 -12.58 -0.09
CA ALA A 8 7.54 -11.21 0.35
C ALA A 8 7.81 -11.04 1.86
N ARG A 9 7.39 -11.96 2.74
CA ARG A 9 7.64 -11.88 4.20
C ARG A 9 9.10 -11.95 4.59
N THR A 10 9.94 -12.61 3.79
CA THR A 10 11.35 -12.81 4.13
C THR A 10 12.17 -11.53 3.93
N ILE A 11 11.73 -10.64 3.04
CA ILE A 11 12.51 -9.48 2.60
C ILE A 11 11.82 -8.15 2.93
N VAL A 12 10.48 -8.11 2.89
CA VAL A 12 9.72 -6.89 3.20
C VAL A 12 9.81 -6.61 4.69
N ARG A 13 10.50 -5.53 5.06
CA ARG A 13 10.46 -4.98 6.41
C ARG A 13 9.01 -4.61 6.72
N LYS A 14 8.37 -5.41 7.57
CA LYS A 14 6.98 -5.21 7.95
C LYS A 14 6.77 -3.79 8.47
N LEU A 15 5.70 -3.15 8.03
CA LEU A 15 5.39 -1.79 8.45
C LEU A 15 5.01 -1.82 9.93
N HIS A 16 5.85 -1.23 10.77
CA HIS A 16 5.60 -1.12 12.20
C HIS A 16 4.57 -0.01 12.44
N LEU A 17 3.31 -0.41 12.60
CA LEU A 17 2.21 0.48 12.98
C LEU A 17 2.01 0.40 14.50
N GLY A 18 2.41 1.45 15.20
CA GLY A 18 2.27 1.53 16.65
C GLY A 18 2.18 2.98 17.13
N PHE A 19 1.32 3.21 18.12
CA PHE A 19 1.27 4.46 18.88
C PHE A 19 1.61 4.14 20.34
N LYS A 20 2.08 5.13 21.10
CA LYS A 20 2.72 5.02 22.44
C LYS A 20 2.11 3.99 23.43
N ASN A 21 0.81 3.70 23.34
CA ASN A 21 0.08 2.78 24.22
C ASN A 21 -0.54 1.55 23.52
N LEU A 22 -0.31 1.35 22.23
CA LEU A 22 -0.82 0.23 21.44
C LEU A 22 0.30 -0.78 21.20
N TYR A 23 -0.03 -2.07 21.24
CA TYR A 23 0.88 -3.09 20.76
C TYR A 23 1.19 -2.82 19.29
N PRO A 24 2.48 -2.76 18.90
CA PRO A 24 2.84 -2.54 17.51
C PRO A 24 2.32 -3.69 16.67
N VAL A 25 1.53 -3.37 15.65
CA VAL A 25 1.05 -4.32 14.66
C VAL A 25 1.94 -4.18 13.44
N GLU A 26 2.46 -5.30 12.98
CA GLU A 26 3.24 -5.37 11.76
C GLU A 26 2.33 -5.71 10.58
N ILE A 27 2.12 -4.77 9.66
CA ILE A 27 1.23 -4.95 8.50
C ILE A 27 2.04 -4.89 7.21
N THR A 28 1.73 -5.77 6.26
CA THR A 28 2.30 -5.75 4.90
C THR A 28 1.22 -5.57 3.84
N GLU A 29 0.04 -6.16 4.07
CA GLU A 29 -1.06 -6.16 3.12
C GLU A 29 -2.41 -6.19 3.85
N CYS A 30 -3.44 -5.66 3.20
CA CYS A 30 -4.83 -5.77 3.60
C CYS A 30 -5.64 -6.16 2.36
N ALA A 31 -6.16 -7.38 2.32
CA ALA A 31 -6.95 -7.87 1.21
C ALA A 31 -8.39 -8.09 1.67
N PHE A 32 -9.35 -7.55 0.91
CA PHE A 32 -10.78 -7.74 1.15
C PHE A 32 -11.49 -7.98 -0.18
N ALA A 33 -12.09 -9.16 -0.32
CA ALA A 33 -12.71 -9.61 -1.57
C ALA A 33 -11.74 -9.47 -2.77
N ASP A 34 -12.11 -8.68 -3.77
CA ASP A 34 -11.30 -8.45 -4.98
C ASP A 34 -10.32 -7.26 -4.84
N ASP A 35 -10.37 -6.52 -3.72
CA ASP A 35 -9.55 -5.32 -3.50
C ASP A 35 -8.43 -5.58 -2.48
N SER A 36 -7.18 -5.40 -2.92
CA SER A 36 -5.98 -5.51 -2.08
C SER A 36 -5.28 -4.16 -1.92
N ALA A 37 -4.95 -3.81 -0.68
CA ALA A 37 -4.10 -2.70 -0.32
C ALA A 37 -2.73 -3.23 0.14
N ILE A 38 -1.67 -2.70 -0.44
CA ILE A 38 -0.29 -3.09 -0.17
C ILE A 38 0.41 -1.90 0.49
N PHE A 39 1.23 -2.17 1.50
CA PHE A 39 1.95 -1.14 2.24
C PHE A 39 3.45 -1.35 2.14
N ALA A 40 4.18 -0.25 1.91
CA ALA A 40 5.63 -0.24 1.86
C ALA A 40 6.17 1.06 2.44
N ARG A 41 7.38 1.00 3.01
CA ARG A 41 8.05 2.18 3.57
C ARG A 41 8.80 2.99 2.50
N ASN A 42 9.28 2.31 1.46
CA ASN A 42 10.10 2.90 0.39
C ASN A 42 9.50 2.57 -0.97
N GLU A 43 9.82 3.41 -1.97
CA GLU A 43 9.42 3.22 -3.36
C GLU A 43 9.98 1.91 -3.95
N ASN A 44 11.24 1.57 -3.67
CA ASN A 44 11.87 0.34 -4.15
C ASN A 44 11.16 -0.91 -3.61
N ASP A 45 10.80 -0.88 -2.33
CA ASP A 45 10.08 -2.00 -1.70
C ASP A 45 8.67 -2.13 -2.29
N LEU A 46 8.00 -0.99 -2.53
CA LEU A 46 6.67 -0.96 -3.16
C LEU A 46 6.71 -1.52 -4.59
N GLN A 47 7.72 -1.14 -5.37
CA GLN A 47 7.91 -1.62 -6.74
C GLN A 47 8.12 -3.14 -6.78
N TYR A 48 8.95 -3.66 -5.87
CA TYR A 48 9.21 -5.10 -5.80
C TYR A 48 7.95 -5.88 -5.39
N ILE A 49 7.22 -5.42 -4.38
CA ILE A 49 5.98 -6.07 -3.96
C ILE A 49 4.96 -6.01 -5.11
N MET A 50 4.85 -4.88 -5.82
CA MET A 50 3.97 -4.78 -6.98
C MET A 50 4.35 -5.75 -8.11
N ASP A 51 5.64 -5.92 -8.40
CA ASP A 51 6.10 -6.87 -9.42
C ASP A 51 5.72 -8.32 -9.07
N VAL A 52 5.99 -8.71 -7.83
CA VAL A 52 5.63 -10.03 -7.28
C VAL A 52 4.10 -10.25 -7.33
N TRP A 53 3.33 -9.24 -6.96
CA TRP A 53 1.86 -9.29 -7.00
C TRP A 53 1.33 -9.35 -8.44
N ASN A 54 1.90 -8.60 -9.37
CA ASN A 54 1.51 -8.59 -10.78
C ASN A 54 1.82 -9.91 -11.48
N ASN A 55 2.91 -10.58 -11.11
CA ASN A 55 3.23 -11.92 -11.60
C ASN A 55 2.24 -12.97 -11.08
N SER A 56 1.62 -12.73 -9.94
CA SER A 56 0.78 -13.69 -9.21
C SER A 56 -0.72 -13.50 -9.42
N LEU A 57 -1.15 -12.26 -9.61
CA LEU A 57 -2.53 -11.85 -9.80
C LEU A 57 -2.60 -10.91 -10.99
N LYS A 58 -3.66 -11.06 -11.79
CA LYS A 58 -3.88 -10.22 -12.97
C LYS A 58 -4.35 -8.83 -12.54
N THR A 59 -3.40 -7.98 -12.18
CA THR A 59 -3.66 -6.64 -11.66
C THR A 59 -4.11 -5.70 -12.78
N ASN A 60 -5.18 -4.94 -12.54
CA ASN A 60 -5.65 -3.94 -13.50
C ASN A 60 -4.92 -2.61 -13.27
N GLU A 61 -4.00 -2.31 -14.17
CA GLU A 61 -3.21 -1.07 -14.22
C GLU A 61 -4.04 0.23 -14.25
N GLY A 62 -5.24 0.22 -14.82
CA GLY A 62 -6.12 1.40 -14.83
C GLY A 62 -6.88 1.63 -13.53
N LYS A 63 -6.98 0.62 -12.66
CA LYS A 63 -7.65 0.73 -11.35
C LYS A 63 -6.66 0.87 -10.20
N THR A 64 -5.41 0.48 -10.42
CA THR A 64 -4.36 0.55 -9.41
C THR A 64 -3.94 2.00 -9.24
N LYS A 65 -3.95 2.49 -8.00
CA LYS A 65 -3.58 3.86 -7.65
C LYS A 65 -2.62 3.81 -6.48
N ILE A 66 -1.71 4.79 -6.40
CA ILE A 66 -0.74 4.88 -5.31
C ILE A 66 -0.98 6.14 -4.50
N ILE A 67 -0.93 6.00 -3.18
CA ILE A 67 -0.86 7.11 -2.25
C ILE A 67 0.50 7.11 -1.56
N VAL A 68 1.03 8.28 -1.23
CA VAL A 68 2.19 8.39 -0.33
C VAL A 68 1.78 9.20 0.87
N ILE A 69 1.78 8.55 2.02
CA ILE A 69 1.49 9.18 3.29
C ILE A 69 2.82 9.70 3.84
N SER A 70 3.15 10.96 3.54
CA SER A 70 4.35 11.59 4.05
C SER A 70 4.23 13.10 4.08
N ASN A 71 4.98 13.75 4.97
CA ASN A 71 4.98 15.21 5.06
C ASN A 71 5.72 15.90 3.89
N ASN A 72 6.43 15.11 3.07
CA ASN A 72 7.11 15.58 1.85
C ASN A 72 6.31 15.18 0.61
N ARG A 73 6.24 16.10 -0.36
CA ARG A 73 5.68 15.82 -1.69
C ARG A 73 6.69 15.05 -2.54
N ASN A 74 6.97 13.82 -2.15
CA ASN A 74 7.73 12.90 -2.98
C ASN A 74 6.80 12.30 -4.04
N ASN A 75 7.26 12.26 -5.29
CA ASN A 75 6.51 11.71 -6.40
C ASN A 75 7.13 10.37 -6.80
N PRO A 76 6.73 9.25 -6.17
CA PRO A 76 7.37 7.97 -6.44
C PRO A 76 7.08 7.52 -7.86
N LYS A 77 8.07 6.91 -8.51
CA LYS A 77 7.92 6.37 -9.86
C LYS A 77 7.77 4.86 -9.76
N VAL A 78 6.56 4.42 -9.45
CA VAL A 78 6.21 3.00 -9.46
C VAL A 78 5.56 2.65 -10.79
N THR A 79 6.06 1.59 -11.42
CA THR A 79 5.58 1.04 -12.67
C THR A 79 4.85 -0.29 -12.46
N LEU A 80 3.84 -0.55 -13.28
CA LEU A 80 3.13 -1.81 -13.36
C LEU A 80 2.91 -2.11 -14.85
N ASN A 81 3.38 -3.27 -15.33
CA ASN A 81 3.36 -3.63 -16.75
C ASN A 81 3.89 -2.50 -17.67
N ASP A 82 5.05 -1.93 -17.31
CA ASP A 82 5.68 -0.80 -18.02
C ASP A 82 4.90 0.53 -18.02
N LYS A 83 3.78 0.62 -17.29
CA LYS A 83 3.00 1.86 -17.11
C LYS A 83 3.25 2.47 -15.73
N ILE A 84 3.47 3.78 -15.70
CA ILE A 84 3.55 4.52 -14.44
C ILE A 84 2.16 4.59 -13.83
N ILE A 85 2.01 4.11 -12.60
CA ILE A 85 0.74 4.18 -11.87
C ILE A 85 0.49 5.62 -11.43
N GLU A 86 -0.75 6.08 -11.53
CA GLU A 86 -1.14 7.41 -11.05
C GLU A 86 -1.05 7.52 -9.53
N ARG A 87 -0.51 8.66 -9.07
CA ARG A 87 -0.56 9.05 -7.67
C ARG A 87 -1.87 9.78 -7.40
N VAL A 88 -2.56 9.39 -6.33
CA VAL A 88 -3.72 10.11 -5.79
C VAL A 88 -3.42 10.71 -4.41
N GLU A 89 -4.10 11.82 -4.11
CA GLU A 89 -3.96 12.51 -2.82
C GLU A 89 -4.86 11.90 -1.74
N SER A 90 -5.95 11.24 -2.14
CA SER A 90 -6.84 10.50 -1.26
C SER A 90 -7.51 9.34 -2.00
N PHE A 91 -7.85 8.28 -1.27
CA PHE A 91 -8.68 7.20 -1.78
C PHE A 91 -9.54 6.60 -0.66
N LYS A 92 -10.66 5.99 -1.04
CA LYS A 92 -11.58 5.33 -0.13
C LYS A 92 -11.38 3.83 -0.17
N TYR A 93 -11.09 3.22 0.98
CA TYR A 93 -10.94 1.77 1.15
C TYR A 93 -11.82 1.29 2.29
N LEU A 94 -12.76 0.38 2.01
CA LEU A 94 -13.69 -0.18 3.00
C LEU A 94 -14.45 0.85 3.85
N GLY A 95 -14.77 2.01 3.27
CA GLY A 95 -15.43 3.11 3.98
C GLY A 95 -14.49 4.07 4.69
N CYS A 96 -13.21 3.72 4.84
CA CYS A 96 -12.18 4.61 5.37
C CYS A 96 -11.62 5.50 4.25
N ILE A 97 -11.51 6.80 4.51
CA ILE A 97 -10.80 7.73 3.62
C ILE A 97 -9.36 7.81 4.10
N VAL A 98 -8.42 7.50 3.22
CA VAL A 98 -6.99 7.62 3.46
C VAL A 98 -6.47 8.79 2.66
N GLU A 99 -5.89 9.78 3.34
CA GLU A 99 -5.34 11.00 2.73
C GLU A 99 -3.81 11.06 2.85
N GLU A 100 -3.13 11.75 1.93
CA GLU A 100 -1.65 11.85 1.92
C GLU A 100 -1.08 12.45 3.21
N LYS A 101 -1.87 13.30 3.88
CA LYS A 101 -1.46 13.97 5.12
C LYS A 101 -1.60 13.10 6.35
N GLY A 102 -2.12 11.87 6.19
CA GLY A 102 -2.42 10.97 7.30
C GLY A 102 -3.46 11.55 8.28
N LYS A 103 -4.20 12.58 7.84
CA LYS A 103 -5.35 13.07 8.59
C LYS A 103 -6.51 12.14 8.32
N GLN A 104 -7.19 11.77 9.40
CA GLN A 104 -8.48 11.13 9.34
C GLN A 104 -9.43 12.16 9.91
N ASP A 105 -10.19 12.82 9.05
CA ASP A 105 -11.28 13.68 9.50
C ASP A 105 -12.36 12.76 10.02
N LEU A 106 -12.28 12.47 11.32
CA LEU A 106 -13.26 11.67 12.03
C LEU A 106 -14.47 12.56 12.28
N GLU A 107 -15.30 12.74 11.25
CA GLU A 107 -16.66 13.26 11.42
C GLU A 107 -17.44 12.18 12.20
N MET A 108 -17.36 12.23 13.53
CA MET A 108 -18.34 11.56 14.38
C MET A 108 -19.67 12.28 14.18
N THR A 109 -20.58 11.66 13.42
CA THR A 109 -22.02 11.94 13.49
C THR A 109 -22.69 10.90 14.37
#